data_AF-A0A1G0ED87-F1
#
_entry.id   AF-A0A1G0ED87-F1
#
_cell.length_a   1.000
_cell.length_b   1.000
_cell.length_c   1.000
_cell.angle_alpha   90.00
_cell.angle_beta   90.00
_cell.angle_gamma   90.00
#
_symmetry.space_group_name_H-M   'P 1'
#
loop_
_entity.id
_entity.type
_entity.pdbx_description
1 polymer ?
#
loop_
_entity_poly.entity_id
_entity_poly.type
_entity_poly.pdbx_seq_one_letter_code
_entity_poly.pdbx_strand_id
1 'polypeptide(L)' 'MKHTVEIDAADIPSMYKMSAGEYKQYIENELLFVDHHDVLRSQIAQYPLAVTREQLLILIAHLQSLESRVGSDRT' A
#
# COMPACT_ATOMS: atom_id res chain seq x y z
N MET A 1 -18.89 -8.21 -11.41
CA MET A 1 -17.94 -8.87 -12.33
C MET A 1 -16.58 -8.97 -11.66
N LYS A 2 -15.84 -10.06 -11.84
CA LYS A 2 -14.42 -10.14 -11.46
C LYS A 2 -13.60 -9.83 -12.70
N HIS A 3 -12.69 -8.87 -12.59
CA HIS A 3 -11.74 -8.52 -13.65
C HIS A 3 -10.36 -9.06 -13.24
N THR A 4 -9.68 -9.72 -14.17
CA THR A 4 -8.29 -10.15 -13.98
C THR A 4 -7.39 -9.11 -14.65
N VAL A 5 -6.45 -8.56 -13.89
CA VAL A 5 -5.44 -7.61 -14.37
C VAL A 5 -4.08 -8.19 -14.02
N GLU A 6 -3.19 -8.27 -15.01
CA GLU A 6 -1.79 -8.61 -14.78
C GLU A 6 -1.07 -7.38 -14.21
N ILE A 7 -0.38 -7.56 -13.09
CA ILE A 7 0.23 -6.46 -12.33
C ILE A 7 1.70 -6.75 -12.08
N ASP A 8 2.55 -5.76 -12.37
CA ASP A 8 3.95 -5.77 -11.97
C ASP A 8 4.09 -5.03 -10.62
N ALA A 9 4.42 -5.77 -9.57
CA ALA A 9 4.56 -5.26 -8.22
C ALA A 9 5.90 -5.70 -7.62
N ALA A 10 6.44 -4.90 -6.70
CA ALA A 10 7.66 -5.23 -5.98
C ALA A 10 7.51 -6.57 -5.23
N ASP A 11 8.41 -7.52 -5.52
CA ASP A 11 8.48 -8.78 -4.78
C ASP A 11 9.16 -8.61 -3.41
N ILE A 12 9.06 -9.64 -2.56
CA ILE A 12 9.63 -9.59 -1.20
C ILE A 12 11.16 -9.33 -1.23
N PRO A 13 11.97 -10.04 -2.04
CA PRO A 13 13.41 -9.79 -2.11
C PRO A 13 13.78 -8.37 -2.55
N SER A 14 13.04 -7.79 -3.51
CA SER A 14 13.30 -6.44 -4.01
C SER A 14 12.92 -5.40 -2.96
N MET A 15 11.74 -5.53 -2.35
CA MET A 15 11.28 -4.62 -1.30
C MET A 15 12.17 -4.67 -0.04
N TYR A 16 12.68 -5.86 0.32
CA TYR A 16 13.61 -6.02 1.45
C TYR A 16 14.95 -5.30 1.24
N LYS A 17 15.38 -5.12 -0.01
CA LYS A 17 16.63 -4.43 -0.36
C LYS A 17 16.47 -2.91 -0.47
N MET A 18 15.23 -2.41 -0.51
CA MET A 18 14.99 -0.97 -0.57
C MET A 18 15.52 -0.29 0.68
N SER A 19 16.33 0.74 0.50
CA SER A 19 16.60 1.72 1.53
C SER A 19 15.30 2.42 1.96
N ALA A 20 15.30 3.08 3.13
CA ALA A 20 14.15 3.87 3.56
C ALA A 20 13.74 4.97 2.54
N GLY A 21 14.71 5.53 1.81
CA GLY A 21 14.46 6.52 0.76
C GLY A 21 13.76 5.90 -0.46
N GLU A 22 14.25 4.75 -0.94
CA GLU A 22 13.63 4.00 -2.04
C GLU A 22 12.23 3.51 -1.66
N TYR A 23 12.05 3.01 -0.43
CA TYR A 23 10.74 2.57 0.04
C TYR A 23 9.75 3.74 0.15
N LYS A 24 10.20 4.93 0.59
CA LYS A 24 9.35 6.12 0.57
C LYS A 24 8.92 6.48 -0.85
N GLN A 25 9.85 6.47 -1.81
CA GLN A 25 9.53 6.72 -3.22
C GLN A 25 8.58 5.67 -3.79
N TYR A 26 8.73 4.40 -3.39
CA TYR A 26 7.83 3.33 -3.78
C TYR A 26 6.39 3.59 -3.26
N ILE A 27 6.23 4.04 -2.01
CA ILE A 27 4.90 4.39 -1.48
C ILE A 27 4.27 5.53 -2.30
N GLU A 28 5.04 6.59 -2.54
CA GLU A 28 4.55 7.83 -3.16
C GLU A 28 4.25 7.68 -4.66
N ASN A 29 4.99 6.80 -5.37
CA ASN A 29 4.91 6.72 -6.84
C ASN A 29 4.33 5.39 -7.36
N GLU A 30 4.38 4.31 -6.58
CA GLU A 30 4.10 2.96 -7.08
C GLU A 30 3.08 2.17 -6.25
N LEU A 31 2.87 2.50 -4.97
CA LEU A 31 1.98 1.73 -4.12
C LEU A 31 0.54 2.25 -4.13
N LEU A 32 0.35 3.55 -3.85
CA LEU A 32 -0.96 4.14 -3.62
C LEU A 32 -1.01 5.62 -4.01
N PHE A 33 -2.18 6.08 -4.44
CA PHE A 33 -2.43 7.47 -4.79
C PHE A 33 -3.87 7.88 -4.43
N VAL A 34 -4.12 9.18 -4.32
CA VAL A 34 -5.48 9.74 -4.21
C VAL A 34 -5.88 10.25 -5.59
N ASP A 35 -7.00 9.76 -6.12
CA ASP A 35 -7.51 10.21 -7.41
C ASP A 35 -8.23 11.57 -7.33
N HIS A 36 -8.70 12.06 -8.47
CA HIS A 36 -9.44 13.33 -8.58
C HIS A 36 -10.85 13.30 -7.97
N HIS A 37 -11.29 12.16 -7.44
CA HIS A 37 -12.55 11.98 -6.72
C HIS A 37 -12.32 11.80 -5.21
N ASP A 38 -11.12 12.15 -4.70
CA ASP A 38 -10.71 11.97 -3.31
C ASP A 38 -10.75 10.50 -2.83
N VAL A 39 -10.56 9.55 -3.74
CA VAL A 39 -10.50 8.11 -3.42
C VAL A 39 -9.05 7.66 -3.32
N LEU A 40 -8.68 7.04 -2.20
CA LEU A 40 -7.40 6.34 -2.06
C LEU A 40 -7.44 5.03 -2.86
N ARG A 41 -6.47 4.82 -3.76
CA ARG A 41 -6.40 3.65 -4.64
C ARG A 41 -5.03 3.00 -4.63
N SER A 42 -4.99 1.71 -5.00
CA SER A 42 -3.75 1.07 -5.44
C SER A 42 -3.29 1.71 -6.75
N GLN A 43 -2.03 2.11 -6.82
CA GLN A 43 -1.44 2.66 -8.05
C GLN A 43 -1.34 1.60 -9.16
N ILE A 44 -0.98 0.35 -8.83
CA ILE A 44 -0.80 -0.70 -9.84
C ILE A 44 -2.15 -1.33 -10.23
N ALA A 45 -2.98 -1.70 -9.24
CA ALA A 45 -4.20 -2.44 -9.49
C ALA A 45 -5.46 -1.56 -9.62
N GLN A 46 -5.34 -0.24 -9.39
CA GLN A 46 -6.38 0.78 -9.61
C GLN A 46 -7.70 0.63 -8.82
N TYR A 47 -7.80 -0.39 -7.96
CA TYR A 47 -8.96 -0.58 -7.09
C TYR A 47 -8.93 0.37 -5.87
N PRO A 48 -10.10 0.75 -5.34
CA PRO A 48 -10.18 1.64 -4.18
C PRO A 48 -9.83 0.92 -2.87
N LEU A 49 -9.08 1.62 -2.02
CA LEU A 49 -8.72 1.22 -0.66
C LEU A 49 -9.57 1.94 0.39
N ALA A 50 -9.91 3.22 0.15
CA ALA A 50 -10.83 4.00 0.96
C ALA A 50 -11.49 5.09 0.12
N VAL A 51 -12.82 5.19 0.20
CA VAL A 51 -13.64 6.20 -0.52
C VAL A 51 -14.25 7.24 0.41
N THR A 52 -14.07 7.10 1.73
CA THR A 52 -14.47 8.10 2.73
C THR A 52 -13.35 8.35 3.73
N ARG A 53 -13.39 9.51 4.39
CA ARG A 53 -12.47 9.84 5.49
C ARG A 53 -12.55 8.83 6.64
N GLU A 54 -13.74 8.33 6.95
CA GLU A 54 -13.94 7.31 8.00
C GLU A 54 -13.22 6.00 7.64
N GLN A 55 -13.36 5.54 6.39
CA GLN A 55 -12.66 4.35 5.91
C GLN A 55 -11.15 4.52 5.95
N LEU A 56 -10.64 5.70 5.57
CA LEU A 56 -9.20 5.99 5.66
C LEU A 56 -8.69 5.93 7.10
N LEU A 57 -9.42 6.50 8.05
CA LEU A 57 -9.03 6.45 9.46
C LEU A 57 -9.03 5.01 10.02
N ILE A 58 -10.02 4.20 9.64
CA ILE A 58 -10.05 2.78 9.99
C ILE A 58 -8.84 2.04 9.39
N LEU A 59 -8.51 2.29 8.12
CA LEU A 59 -7.35 1.71 7.45
C LEU A 59 -6.04 2.08 8.16
N ILE A 60 -5.85 3.36 8.50
CA ILE A 60 -4.66 3.83 9.22
C ILE A 60 -4.54 3.15 10.59
N ALA A 61 -5.62 3.10 11.37
CA ALA A 61 -5.62 2.43 12.68
C ALA A 61 -5.30 0.94 12.55
N HIS A 62 -5.82 0.28 11.51
CA HIS A 62 -5.47 -1.11 11.22
C HIS A 62 -3.98 -1.27 10.91
N LEU A 63 -3.43 -0.45 10.02
CA LEU A 63 -2.00 -0.49 9.68
C LEU A 63 -1.10 -0.26 10.91
N GLN A 64 -1.45 0.68 11.78
CA GLN A 64 -0.72 0.93 13.04
C GLN A 64 -0.74 -0.30 13.96
N SER A 65 -1.88 -1.01 14.05
CA SER A 65 -1.98 -2.21 14.88
C SER A 65 -1.07 -3.37 14.41
N LEU A 66 -0.63 -3.34 13.14
CA LEU A 66 0.25 -4.36 12.56
C LEU A 66 1.73 -4.13 12.87
N GLU A 67 2.14 -2.99 13.42
CA GLU A 67 3.55 -2.65 13.69
C GLU A 67 4.27 -3.75 14.48
N SER A 68 3.62 -4.27 15.52
CA SER A 68 4.17 -5.36 16.36
C SER A 68 4.35 -6.71 15.62
N ARG A 69 3.76 -6.88 14.44
CA ARG A 69 3.76 -8.12 13.66
C ARG A 69 4.64 -8.04 12.41
N VAL A 70 4.91 -6.82 11.93
CA VAL A 70 5.72 -6.59 10.72
C VAL A 70 7.16 -6.38 11.15
N GLY A 71 8.08 -7.20 10.65
CA GLY A 71 9.50 -7.07 10.97
C GLY A 71 9.88 -7.47 12.39
N SER A 72 8.95 -8.00 13.21
CA SER A 72 9.28 -8.69 14.46
C SER A 72 10.30 -9.78 14.15
N ASP A 73 11.47 -9.70 14.76
CA ASP A 73 12.66 -10.47 14.43
C ASP A 73 12.32 -11.90 14.02
N ARG A 74 12.69 -12.26 12.79
CA ARG A 74 12.92 -13.66 12.44
C ARG A 74 14.24 -14.07 13.13
N THR A 75 14.22 -14.18 14.47
CA THR A 75 15.24 -14.95 15.21
C THR A 75 15.16 -16.41 14.83
#